data_AF-A0A2V7XGJ0-F1
#
_entry.id   AF-A0A2V7XGJ0-F1
#
_cell.length_a   1.000
_cell.length_b   1.000
_cell.length_c   1.000
_cell.angle_alpha   90.00
_cell.angle_beta   90.00
_cell.angle_gamma   90.00
#
_symmetry.space_group_name_H-M   'P 1'
#
loop_
_entity.id
_entity.type
_entity.pdbx_description
1 polymer ?
#
loop_
_entity_poly.entity_id
_entity_poly.type
_entity_poly.pdbx_seq_one_letter_code
_entity_poly.pdbx_strand_id
1 'polypeptide(L)'
;MSLNIGRLSIGESDTERALRDTFGELGVPAGEEWQVSVSPNSAAGAWEVALEGPSRLKSEHIDWEIVHRADGTRYRKLFHKAERDPRFLKRALRKLLWESIQFRENPIWAVDARLAEAFEKAVWNELRHEEMKPVQVRFGVWREGPDGMKFVCKVEYATASDRPWTWWSSLVRTPDDLQHELQKALVARRKRRAAQALAAKSAAARLARRARIAAAQASAAAKAVPAIAPERRPAEQRASA
;
A
#
# COMPACT_ATOMS: atom_id res chain seq x y z
N MET A 1 12.94 5.72 0.61
CA MET A 1 14.17 4.92 0.73
C MET A 1 14.66 4.58 -0.67
N SER A 2 15.96 4.48 -0.87
CA SER A 2 16.57 4.20 -2.19
C SER A 2 16.62 2.71 -2.48
N LEU A 3 16.44 2.33 -3.75
CA LEU A 3 16.74 0.98 -4.23
C LEU A 3 18.26 0.83 -4.32
N ASN A 4 18.84 -0.17 -3.63
CA ASN A 4 20.28 -0.38 -3.65
C ASN A 4 20.69 -0.98 -5.00
N ILE A 5 21.68 -0.38 -5.67
CA ILE A 5 22.19 -0.90 -6.94
C ILE A 5 23.41 -1.77 -6.62
N GLY A 6 23.30 -3.08 -6.85
CA GLY A 6 24.42 -4.02 -6.79
C GLY A 6 25.27 -3.92 -8.04
N ARG A 7 25.18 -4.93 -8.91
CA ARG A 7 25.91 -4.92 -10.19
C ARG A 7 25.05 -4.30 -11.29
N LEU A 8 25.54 -3.23 -11.92
CA LEU A 8 24.96 -2.70 -13.16
C LEU A 8 26.06 -2.67 -14.21
N SER A 9 25.99 -3.59 -15.16
CA SER A 9 26.95 -3.71 -16.25
C SER A 9 26.20 -4.27 -17.44
N ILE A 10 25.95 -3.48 -18.47
CA ILE A 10 25.30 -3.87 -19.72
C ILE A 10 26.14 -3.47 -20.95
N GLY A 11 27.19 -2.68 -20.76
CA GLY A 11 28.17 -2.34 -21.79
C GLY A 11 27.86 -1.09 -22.60
N GLU A 12 26.78 -0.36 -22.26
CA GLU A 12 26.37 0.88 -22.91
C GLU A 12 26.16 1.97 -21.85
N SER A 13 27.06 2.98 -21.83
CA SER A 13 27.15 3.94 -20.72
C SER A 13 25.92 4.83 -20.57
N ASP A 14 25.30 5.24 -21.68
CA ASP A 14 24.11 6.11 -21.64
C ASP A 14 22.90 5.35 -21.11
N THR A 15 22.77 4.09 -21.52
CA THR A 15 21.72 3.19 -21.01
C THR A 15 21.95 2.87 -19.53
N GLU A 16 23.18 2.61 -19.10
CA GLU A 16 23.50 2.44 -17.68
C GLU A 16 23.15 3.68 -16.85
N ARG A 17 23.44 4.88 -17.37
CA ARG A 17 23.04 6.14 -16.71
C ARG A 17 21.52 6.24 -16.59
N ALA A 18 20.78 6.01 -17.67
CA ALA A 18 19.32 6.04 -17.67
C ALA A 18 18.71 5.00 -16.71
N LEU A 19 19.35 3.83 -16.55
CA LEU A 19 18.95 2.81 -15.58
C LEU A 19 19.19 3.26 -14.14
N ARG A 20 20.34 3.89 -13.85
CA ARG A 20 20.60 4.46 -12.51
C ARG A 20 19.57 5.52 -12.13
N ASP A 21 19.27 6.42 -13.06
CA ASP A 21 18.24 7.45 -12.86
C ASP A 21 16.87 6.80 -12.60
N THR A 22 16.53 5.76 -13.38
CA THR A 22 15.30 4.97 -13.19
C THR A 22 15.22 4.34 -11.80
N PHE A 23 16.29 3.73 -11.32
CA PHE A 23 16.35 3.11 -9.99
C PHE A 23 16.28 4.15 -8.86
N GLY A 24 16.93 5.30 -9.07
CA GLY A 24 16.84 6.45 -8.17
C GLY A 24 15.41 6.99 -8.06
N GLU A 25 14.71 7.11 -9.20
CA GLU A 25 13.32 7.56 -9.23
C GLU A 25 12.38 6.58 -8.52
N LEU A 26 12.53 5.27 -8.76
CA LEU A 26 11.65 4.20 -8.26
C LEU A 26 11.59 4.15 -6.73
N GLY A 27 12.75 4.20 -6.06
CA GLY A 27 12.83 3.94 -4.63
C GLY A 27 12.18 2.62 -4.21
N VAL A 28 11.92 2.48 -2.91
CA VAL A 28 11.32 1.27 -2.31
C VAL A 28 10.28 1.63 -1.24
N PRO A 29 9.33 0.73 -0.93
CA PRO A 29 8.40 0.92 0.19
C PRO A 29 9.12 1.16 1.52
N ALA A 30 8.47 1.88 2.43
CA ALA A 30 9.06 2.20 3.73
C ALA A 30 9.27 0.94 4.57
N GLY A 31 10.47 0.78 5.12
CA GLY A 31 10.83 -0.38 5.95
C GLY A 31 11.22 -1.63 5.16
N GLU A 32 11.30 -1.55 3.83
CA GLU A 32 11.77 -2.64 2.98
C GLU A 32 13.17 -2.34 2.44
N GLU A 33 14.02 -3.37 2.43
CA GLU A 33 15.35 -3.33 1.83
C GLU A 33 15.34 -4.11 0.53
N TRP A 34 15.78 -3.46 -0.55
CA TRP A 34 15.89 -4.10 -1.86
C TRP A 34 17.23 -3.81 -2.51
N GLN A 35 17.75 -4.82 -3.20
CA GLN A 35 18.91 -4.71 -4.05
C GLN A 35 18.55 -5.12 -5.48
N VAL A 36 18.96 -4.32 -6.47
CA VAL A 36 18.81 -4.63 -7.90
C VAL A 36 20.17 -4.85 -8.55
N SER A 37 20.26 -5.85 -9.42
CA SER A 37 21.40 -6.07 -10.31
C SER A 37 20.92 -6.30 -11.74
N VAL A 38 21.67 -5.77 -12.70
CA VAL A 38 21.44 -5.93 -14.14
C VAL A 38 22.75 -6.34 -14.81
N SER A 39 22.70 -7.44 -15.57
CA SER A 39 23.83 -7.95 -16.34
C SER A 39 23.41 -8.38 -17.74
N PRO A 40 24.30 -8.36 -18.74
CA PRO A 40 24.04 -9.01 -20.01
C PRO A 40 23.87 -10.51 -19.78
N ASN A 41 22.91 -11.09 -20.47
CA ASN A 41 22.77 -12.52 -20.60
C ASN A 41 23.32 -12.92 -21.97
N SER A 42 24.28 -13.85 -21.97
CA SER A 42 24.95 -14.35 -23.17
C SER A 42 23.98 -15.04 -24.15
N ALA A 43 22.83 -15.52 -23.68
CA ALA A 43 21.78 -16.05 -24.53
C ALA A 43 20.94 -14.92 -25.16
N ALA A 44 21.00 -14.79 -26.49
CA ALA A 44 20.21 -13.85 -27.30
C ALA A 44 20.42 -12.35 -26.96
N GLY A 45 21.49 -12.03 -26.22
CA GLY A 45 21.86 -10.71 -25.77
C GLY A 45 20.93 -10.10 -24.71
N ALA A 46 19.95 -10.83 -24.16
CA ALA A 46 18.95 -10.29 -23.24
C ALA A 46 19.60 -9.62 -22.01
N TRP A 47 18.86 -8.74 -21.32
CA TRP A 47 19.30 -8.30 -19.98
C TRP A 47 18.72 -9.26 -18.93
N GLU A 48 19.56 -9.75 -18.04
CA GLU A 48 19.11 -10.39 -16.82
C GLU A 48 18.98 -9.33 -15.74
N VAL A 49 17.80 -9.24 -15.16
CA VAL A 49 17.53 -8.38 -13.99
C VAL A 49 17.22 -9.27 -12.81
N ALA A 50 18.01 -9.10 -11.76
CA ALA A 50 17.83 -9.78 -10.48
C ALA A 50 17.50 -8.76 -9.38
N LEU A 51 16.55 -9.12 -8.51
CA LEU A 51 16.28 -8.38 -7.28
C LEU A 51 16.38 -9.29 -6.07
N GLU A 52 16.81 -8.73 -4.96
CA GLU A 52 16.81 -9.38 -3.65
C GLU A 52 16.05 -8.48 -2.68
N GLY A 53 15.12 -9.06 -1.92
CA GLY A 53 14.27 -8.32 -0.99
C GLY A 53 13.21 -9.18 -0.28
N PRO A 54 12.21 -8.53 0.37
CA PRO A 54 11.09 -9.19 1.03
C PRO A 54 10.33 -10.16 0.12
N SER A 55 9.68 -11.15 0.74
CA SER A 55 8.86 -12.14 0.03
C SER A 55 7.59 -11.52 -0.57
N ARG A 56 7.29 -11.91 -1.81
CA ARG A 56 6.09 -11.56 -2.58
C ARG A 56 5.34 -12.82 -3.00
N LEU A 57 4.04 -12.69 -3.25
CA LEU A 57 3.20 -13.80 -3.70
C LEU A 57 3.47 -14.12 -5.17
N LYS A 58 3.87 -15.37 -5.45
CA LYS A 58 4.18 -15.83 -6.81
C LYS A 58 3.01 -15.67 -7.80
N SER A 59 1.77 -15.83 -7.35
CA SER A 59 0.57 -15.66 -8.17
C SER A 59 0.39 -14.24 -8.72
N GLU A 60 0.99 -13.23 -8.09
CA GLU A 60 0.88 -11.83 -8.51
C GLU A 60 2.03 -11.39 -9.44
N HIS A 61 3.14 -12.15 -9.44
CA HIS A 61 4.37 -11.87 -10.18
C HIS A 61 4.79 -13.04 -11.06
N ILE A 62 3.86 -13.54 -11.87
CA ILE A 62 4.10 -14.68 -12.76
C ILE A 62 5.26 -14.47 -13.73
N ASP A 63 5.51 -13.22 -14.13
CA ASP A 63 6.57 -12.83 -15.07
C ASP A 63 7.98 -12.86 -14.45
N TRP A 64 8.07 -13.10 -13.15
CA TRP A 64 9.32 -13.18 -12.39
C TRP A 64 9.55 -14.61 -11.94
N GLU A 65 10.74 -15.14 -12.14
CA GLU A 65 11.20 -16.29 -11.39
C GLU A 65 11.45 -15.87 -9.93
N ILE A 66 10.94 -16.64 -8.98
CA ILE A 66 11.01 -16.30 -7.54
C ILE A 66 11.62 -17.50 -6.83
N VAL A 67 12.72 -17.26 -6.13
CA VAL A 67 13.45 -18.26 -5.36
C VAL A 67 13.54 -17.78 -3.92
N HIS A 68 12.84 -18.46 -3.03
CA HIS A 68 12.92 -18.18 -1.59
C HIS A 68 14.19 -18.80 -1.00
N ARG A 69 14.96 -18.00 -0.26
CA ARG A 69 16.16 -18.41 0.46
C ARG A 69 16.00 -18.09 1.96
N ALA A 70 16.93 -18.58 2.78
CA ALA A 70 16.89 -18.36 4.22
C ALA A 70 17.11 -16.88 4.62
N ASP A 71 17.82 -16.13 3.77
CA ASP A 71 18.25 -14.74 3.97
C ASP A 71 17.42 -13.71 3.18
N GLY A 72 16.50 -14.15 2.32
CA GLY A 72 15.67 -13.27 1.51
C GLY A 72 15.01 -13.99 0.34
N THR A 73 14.27 -13.24 -0.48
CA THR A 73 13.71 -13.78 -1.74
C THR A 73 14.44 -13.15 -2.92
N ARG A 74 14.90 -14.01 -3.84
CA ARG A 74 15.50 -13.58 -5.10
C ARG A 74 14.47 -13.64 -6.22
N TYR A 75 14.40 -12.56 -6.98
CA TYR A 75 13.56 -12.40 -8.16
C TYR A 75 14.46 -12.32 -9.38
N ARG A 76 14.11 -13.01 -10.47
CA ARG A 76 14.82 -12.92 -11.75
C ARG A 76 13.85 -12.76 -12.91
N LYS A 77 14.16 -11.84 -13.83
CA LYS A 77 13.44 -11.70 -15.10
C LYS A 77 14.43 -11.40 -16.23
N LEU A 78 14.19 -12.01 -17.39
CA LEU A 78 14.94 -11.73 -18.62
C LEU A 78 14.17 -10.70 -19.46
N PHE A 79 14.86 -9.64 -19.88
CA PHE A 79 14.34 -8.62 -20.78
C PHE A 79 14.95 -8.82 -22.16
N HIS A 80 14.14 -9.31 -23.10
CA HIS A 80 14.58 -9.59 -24.47
C HIS A 80 14.83 -8.30 -25.24
N LYS A 81 15.40 -8.39 -26.45
CA LYS A 81 15.85 -7.23 -27.25
C LYS A 81 14.77 -6.15 -27.43
N ALA A 82 13.51 -6.52 -27.59
CA ALA A 82 12.38 -5.58 -27.73
C ALA A 82 12.02 -4.84 -26.42
N GLU A 83 12.44 -5.38 -25.27
CA GLU A 83 12.12 -4.88 -23.93
C GLU A 83 13.32 -4.21 -23.23
N ARG A 84 14.47 -4.07 -23.91
CA ARG A 84 15.66 -3.37 -23.40
C ARG A 84 15.51 -1.85 -23.43
N ASP A 85 14.41 -1.39 -22.85
CA ASP A 85 14.13 0.01 -22.59
C ASP A 85 14.04 0.19 -21.07
N PRO A 86 14.78 1.15 -20.48
CA PRO A 86 14.61 1.52 -19.08
C PRO A 86 13.15 1.70 -18.64
N ARG A 87 12.25 2.12 -19.54
CA ARG A 87 10.80 2.26 -19.26
C ARG A 87 10.10 0.94 -19.01
N PHE A 88 10.37 -0.10 -19.80
CA PHE A 88 9.81 -1.43 -19.57
C PHE A 88 10.31 -2.01 -18.25
N LEU A 89 11.60 -1.84 -17.98
CA LEU A 89 12.19 -2.23 -16.71
C LEU A 89 11.53 -1.50 -15.55
N LYS A 90 11.43 -0.17 -15.62
CA LYS A 90 10.80 0.67 -14.60
C LYS A 90 9.40 0.17 -14.24
N ARG A 91 8.60 -0.13 -15.26
CA ARG A 91 7.23 -0.63 -15.08
C ARG A 91 7.21 -2.00 -14.38
N ALA A 92 8.07 -2.93 -14.82
CA ALA A 92 8.17 -4.26 -14.22
C ALA A 92 8.64 -4.20 -12.76
N LEU A 93 9.65 -3.38 -12.47
CA LEU A 93 10.14 -3.17 -11.11
C LEU A 93 9.12 -2.48 -10.23
N ARG A 94 8.42 -1.45 -10.73
CA ARG A 94 7.37 -0.78 -9.97
C ARG A 94 6.28 -1.75 -9.53
N LYS A 95 5.85 -2.67 -10.42
CA LYS A 95 4.85 -3.69 -10.09
C LYS A 95 5.34 -4.63 -8.97
N LEU A 96 6.61 -5.02 -8.99
CA LEU A 96 7.19 -5.92 -7.99
C LEU A 96 7.43 -5.23 -6.64
N LEU A 97 8.02 -4.03 -6.67
CA LEU A 97 8.39 -3.28 -5.48
C LEU A 97 7.16 -2.70 -4.78
N TRP A 98 6.22 -2.13 -5.53
CA TRP A 98 5.09 -1.38 -5.01
C TRP A 98 3.76 -2.13 -5.18
N GLU A 99 3.66 -3.35 -4.66
CA GLU A 99 2.43 -4.19 -4.72
C GLU A 99 1.19 -3.50 -4.14
N SER A 100 1.39 -2.56 -3.22
CA SER A 100 0.32 -1.75 -2.64
C SER A 100 -0.35 -0.81 -3.66
N ILE A 101 0.23 -0.60 -4.85
CA ILE A 101 -0.33 0.23 -5.92
C ILE A 101 -0.44 -0.59 -7.20
N GLN A 102 -1.65 -1.07 -7.49
CA GLN A 102 -1.92 -1.97 -8.60
C GLN A 102 -2.53 -1.19 -9.78
N PHE A 103 -1.71 -0.86 -10.77
CA PHE A 103 -2.20 -0.34 -12.04
C PHE A 103 -2.88 -1.46 -12.84
N ARG A 104 -4.16 -1.28 -13.15
CA ARG A 104 -4.88 -2.11 -14.13
C ARG A 104 -4.50 -1.69 -15.55
N GLU A 105 -5.03 -2.40 -16.53
CA GLU A 105 -4.85 -2.04 -17.94
C GLU A 105 -5.21 -0.56 -18.16
N ASN A 106 -4.26 0.16 -18.75
CA ASN A 106 -4.37 1.59 -18.96
C ASN A 106 -4.64 1.86 -20.46
N PRO A 107 -5.88 2.23 -20.84
CA PRO A 107 -6.24 2.44 -22.25
C PRO A 107 -5.48 3.60 -22.92
N ILE A 108 -4.83 4.48 -22.15
CA ILE A 108 -4.01 5.58 -22.68
C ILE A 108 -2.80 5.03 -23.45
N TRP A 109 -2.31 3.82 -23.13
CA TRP A 109 -1.21 3.18 -23.88
C TRP A 109 -1.51 3.00 -25.37
N ALA A 110 -2.77 2.77 -25.73
CA ALA A 110 -3.19 2.64 -27.13
C ALA A 110 -3.29 4.00 -27.84
N VAL A 111 -3.28 5.11 -27.09
CA VAL A 111 -3.35 6.47 -27.62
C VAL A 111 -1.94 7.07 -27.73
N ASP A 112 -1.21 7.11 -26.62
CA ASP A 112 0.15 7.63 -26.53
C ASP A 112 0.87 7.00 -25.32
N ALA A 113 1.93 6.24 -25.61
CA ALA A 113 2.74 5.55 -24.61
C ALA A 113 3.44 6.49 -23.61
N ARG A 114 3.92 7.66 -24.07
CA ARG A 114 4.60 8.64 -23.21
C ARG A 114 3.58 9.30 -22.27
N LEU A 115 2.41 9.62 -22.81
CA LEU A 115 1.32 10.19 -22.02
C LEU A 115 0.82 9.21 -20.97
N ALA A 116 0.63 7.93 -21.35
CA ALA A 116 0.22 6.87 -20.44
C ALA A 116 1.19 6.71 -19.26
N GLU A 117 2.50 6.69 -19.55
CA GLU A 117 3.54 6.64 -18.53
C GLU A 117 3.49 7.86 -17.60
N ALA A 118 3.29 9.06 -18.14
CA ALA A 118 3.20 10.29 -17.36
C ALA A 118 1.99 10.28 -16.41
N PHE A 119 0.82 9.81 -16.85
CA PHE A 119 -0.36 9.64 -16.00
C PHE A 119 -0.13 8.61 -14.89
N GLU A 120 0.47 7.46 -15.21
CA GLU A 120 0.82 6.46 -14.19
C GLU A 120 1.86 7.00 -13.19
N LYS A 121 2.85 7.77 -13.66
CA LYS A 121 3.86 8.42 -12.81
C LYS A 121 3.22 9.44 -11.87
N ALA A 122 2.31 10.27 -12.37
CA ALA A 122 1.58 11.27 -11.57
C ALA A 122 0.82 10.61 -10.40
N VAL A 123 0.07 9.55 -10.68
CA VAL A 123 -0.67 8.82 -9.64
C VAL A 123 0.26 8.12 -8.66
N TRP A 124 1.29 7.45 -9.18
CA TRP A 124 2.22 6.70 -8.35
C TRP A 124 3.01 7.61 -7.39
N ASN A 125 3.46 8.79 -7.84
CA ASN A 125 4.19 9.76 -7.03
C ASN A 125 3.40 10.18 -5.78
N GLU A 126 2.09 10.37 -5.92
CA GLU A 126 1.23 10.76 -4.80
C GLU A 126 0.91 9.57 -3.89
N LEU A 127 0.58 8.40 -4.46
CA LEU A 127 0.14 7.23 -3.68
C LEU A 127 1.28 6.54 -2.93
N ARG A 128 2.52 6.54 -3.45
CA ARG A 128 3.65 5.80 -2.85
C ARG A 128 4.04 6.30 -1.46
N HIS A 129 3.62 7.50 -1.10
CA HIS A 129 3.87 8.11 0.21
C HIS A 129 2.69 7.99 1.17
N GLU A 130 1.57 7.42 0.72
CA GLU A 130 0.37 7.31 1.54
C GLU A 130 0.31 5.99 2.30
N GLU A 131 0.03 6.09 3.60
CA GLU A 131 -0.28 4.92 4.42
C GLU A 131 -1.71 4.44 4.15
N MET A 132 -1.83 3.48 3.24
CA MET A 132 -3.09 2.87 2.85
C MET A 132 -2.98 1.37 2.60
N LYS A 133 -4.13 0.69 2.71
CA LYS A 133 -4.27 -0.67 2.21
C LYS A 133 -3.99 -0.69 0.69
N PRO A 134 -3.60 -1.83 0.12
CA PRO A 134 -3.39 -1.95 -1.32
C PRO A 134 -4.54 -1.37 -2.12
N VAL A 135 -4.22 -0.59 -3.16
CA VAL A 135 -5.17 0.09 -4.04
C VAL A 135 -5.04 -0.39 -5.47
N GLN A 136 -6.15 -0.33 -6.20
CA GLN A 136 -6.21 -0.49 -7.63
C GLN A 136 -6.43 0.86 -8.29
N VAL A 137 -5.65 1.11 -9.34
CA VAL A 137 -5.74 2.31 -10.18
C VAL A 137 -6.24 1.90 -11.56
N ARG A 138 -7.28 2.58 -12.04
CA ARG A 138 -7.85 2.37 -13.38
C ARG A 138 -7.94 3.71 -14.10
N PHE A 139 -7.55 3.71 -15.37
CA PHE A 139 -7.70 4.88 -16.24
C PHE A 139 -8.84 4.65 -17.23
N GLY A 140 -9.52 5.73 -17.60
CA GLY A 140 -10.48 5.77 -18.69
C GLY A 140 -10.12 6.89 -19.67
N VAL A 141 -10.42 6.67 -20.95
CA VAL A 141 -10.28 7.66 -22.01
C VAL A 141 -11.69 8.07 -22.45
N TRP A 142 -11.95 9.37 -22.47
CA TRP A 142 -13.19 9.96 -22.96
C TRP A 142 -12.89 10.83 -24.18
N ARG A 143 -13.61 10.57 -25.28
CA ARG A 143 -13.50 11.38 -26.51
C ARG A 143 -14.73 12.27 -26.57
N GLU A 144 -14.55 13.56 -26.32
CA GLU A 144 -15.65 14.53 -26.31
C GLU A 144 -15.52 15.49 -27.49
N GLY A 145 -16.11 15.11 -28.63
CA GLY A 145 -16.27 15.99 -29.81
C GLY A 145 -15.03 16.85 -30.16
N PRO A 146 -15.21 18.14 -30.50
CA PRO A 146 -14.10 19.04 -30.86
C PRO A 146 -13.22 19.43 -29.65
N ASP A 147 -13.64 19.14 -28.42
CA ASP A 147 -12.95 19.54 -27.19
C ASP A 147 -11.74 18.66 -26.86
N GLY A 148 -11.43 17.65 -27.67
CA GLY A 148 -10.25 16.80 -27.53
C GLY A 148 -10.39 15.65 -26.53
N MET A 149 -9.29 14.91 -26.33
CA MET A 149 -9.27 13.76 -25.42
C MET A 149 -9.21 14.20 -23.96
N LYS A 150 -10.05 13.59 -23.13
CA LYS A 150 -10.07 13.75 -21.67
C LYS A 150 -9.84 12.39 -21.03
N PHE A 151 -9.31 12.40 -19.82
CA PHE A 151 -8.97 11.21 -19.08
C PHE A 151 -9.65 11.22 -17.72
N VAL A 152 -9.89 10.03 -17.18
CA VAL A 152 -10.41 9.85 -15.83
C VAL A 152 -9.57 8.81 -15.11
N CYS A 153 -9.33 9.01 -13.82
CA CYS A 153 -8.64 8.08 -12.96
C CYS A 153 -9.56 7.66 -11.81
N LYS A 154 -9.65 6.34 -11.58
CA LYS A 154 -10.31 5.77 -10.42
C LYS A 154 -9.26 5.11 -9.53
N VAL A 155 -9.30 5.41 -8.24
CA VAL A 155 -8.50 4.76 -7.21
C VAL A 155 -9.44 4.14 -6.18
N GLU A 156 -9.27 2.86 -5.90
CA GLU A 156 -10.06 2.13 -4.90
C GLU A 156 -9.24 1.09 -4.15
N TYR A 157 -9.68 0.63 -2.98
CA TYR A 157 -9.02 -0.49 -2.32
C TYR A 157 -9.12 -1.78 -3.16
N ALA A 158 -8.00 -2.52 -3.22
CA ALA A 158 -7.89 -3.74 -3.99
C ALA A 158 -8.76 -4.87 -3.42
N THR A 159 -8.99 -4.84 -2.10
CA THR A 159 -9.82 -5.80 -1.38
C THR A 159 -11.04 -5.12 -0.76
N ALA A 160 -12.13 -5.88 -0.66
CA ALA A 160 -13.34 -5.43 0.03
C ALA A 160 -12.98 -5.06 1.48
N SER A 161 -13.47 -3.91 1.92
CA SER A 161 -13.18 -3.30 3.22
C SER A 161 -14.48 -2.76 3.78
N ASP A 162 -14.70 -2.90 5.09
CA ASP A 162 -15.88 -2.34 5.79
C ASP A 162 -16.01 -0.82 5.60
N ARG A 163 -14.91 -0.16 5.24
CA ARG A 163 -14.87 1.24 4.81
C ARG A 163 -14.07 1.32 3.51
N PRO A 164 -14.70 1.13 2.35
CA PRO A 164 -14.01 1.22 1.08
C PRO A 164 -13.69 2.70 0.82
N TRP A 165 -12.42 3.03 0.61
CA TRP A 165 -12.07 4.33 0.04
C TRP A 165 -12.07 4.18 -1.47
N THR A 166 -12.95 4.94 -2.13
CA THR A 166 -13.00 5.07 -3.57
C THR A 166 -12.90 6.55 -3.90
N TRP A 167 -12.15 6.86 -4.93
CA TRP A 167 -12.00 8.20 -5.47
C TRP A 167 -12.02 8.14 -7.00
N TRP A 168 -12.62 9.16 -7.58
CA TRP A 168 -12.65 9.42 -9.01
C TRP A 168 -12.12 10.82 -9.24
N SER A 169 -11.22 10.97 -10.22
CA SER A 169 -10.86 12.29 -10.71
C SER A 169 -12.04 12.91 -11.46
N SER A 170 -12.03 14.24 -11.56
CA SER A 170 -12.73 14.92 -12.65
C SER A 170 -12.14 14.51 -14.02
N LEU A 171 -12.79 14.93 -15.11
CA LEU A 171 -12.22 14.77 -16.45
C LEU A 171 -11.02 15.70 -16.60
N VAL A 172 -9.83 15.11 -16.68
CA VAL A 172 -8.54 15.83 -16.76
C VAL A 172 -7.95 15.75 -18.17
N ARG A 173 -7.11 16.71 -18.53
CA ARG A 173 -6.44 16.74 -19.84
C ARG A 173 -4.96 16.38 -19.74
N THR A 174 -4.33 16.76 -18.63
CA THR A 174 -2.90 16.56 -18.41
C THR A 174 -2.62 15.69 -17.18
N PRO A 175 -1.43 15.06 -17.11
CA PRO A 175 -0.97 14.37 -15.90
C PRO A 175 -0.90 15.29 -14.67
N ASP A 176 -0.56 16.57 -14.86
CA ASP A 176 -0.45 17.55 -13.78
C ASP A 176 -1.82 17.89 -13.17
N ASP A 177 -2.86 18.02 -14.00
CA ASP A 177 -4.24 18.17 -13.53
C ASP A 177 -4.65 16.98 -12.66
N LEU A 178 -4.29 15.77 -13.09
CA LEU A 178 -4.59 14.56 -12.32
C LEU A 178 -3.85 14.53 -10.99
N GLN A 179 -2.56 14.88 -11.01
CA GLN A 179 -1.75 14.94 -9.81
C GLN A 179 -2.36 15.91 -8.80
N HIS A 180 -2.76 17.11 -9.25
CA HIS A 180 -3.38 18.11 -8.39
C HIS A 180 -4.69 17.62 -7.77
N GLU A 181 -5.58 17.04 -8.57
CA GLU A 181 -6.87 16.50 -8.11
C GLU A 181 -6.68 15.36 -7.09
N LEU A 182 -5.72 14.47 -7.34
CA LEU A 182 -5.39 13.38 -6.42
C LEU A 182 -4.80 13.92 -5.11
N GLN A 183 -3.86 14.86 -5.18
CA GLN A 183 -3.26 15.48 -3.99
C GLN A 183 -4.32 16.13 -3.10
N LYS A 184 -5.28 16.86 -3.70
CA LYS A 184 -6.42 17.45 -3.00
C LYS A 184 -7.27 16.39 -2.30
N ALA A 185 -7.57 15.28 -2.99
CA ALA A 185 -8.34 14.17 -2.42
C ALA A 185 -7.62 13.48 -1.26
N LEU A 186 -6.30 13.29 -1.37
CA LEU A 186 -5.47 12.72 -0.31
C LEU A 186 -5.40 13.62 0.92
N VAL A 187 -5.22 14.93 0.74
CA VAL A 187 -5.27 15.91 1.84
C VAL A 187 -6.63 15.86 2.55
N ALA A 188 -7.73 15.84 1.79
CA ALA A 188 -9.07 15.72 2.37
C ALA A 188 -9.25 14.39 3.13
N ARG A 189 -8.70 13.29 2.62
CA ARG A 189 -8.68 11.99 3.30
C ARG A 189 -7.89 12.04 4.61
N ARG A 190 -6.68 12.59 4.61
CA ARG A 190 -5.84 12.72 5.82
C ARG A 190 -6.57 13.52 6.91
N LYS A 191 -7.19 14.65 6.55
CA LYS A 191 -8.03 15.45 7.46
C LYS A 191 -9.19 14.64 8.05
N ARG A 192 -9.93 13.89 7.21
CA ARG A 192 -11.01 13.01 7.68
C ARG A 192 -10.51 11.92 8.63
N ARG A 193 -9.37 11.29 8.34
CA ARG A 193 -8.77 10.28 9.21
C ARG A 193 -8.34 10.86 10.56
N ALA A 194 -7.69 12.03 10.55
CA ALA A 194 -7.29 12.70 11.78
C ALA A 194 -8.50 13.04 12.68
N ALA A 195 -9.57 13.57 12.08
CA ALA A 195 -10.82 13.86 12.79
C ALA A 195 -11.48 12.59 13.37
N GLN A 196 -11.51 11.50 12.59
CA GLN A 196 -12.05 10.21 13.05
C GLN A 196 -11.22 9.61 14.19
N ALA A 197 -9.89 9.68 14.11
CA ALA A 197 -8.99 9.21 15.16
C ALA A 197 -9.18 10.01 16.46
N LEU A 198 -9.34 11.33 16.35
CA LEU A 198 -9.63 12.19 17.51
C LEU A 198 -10.98 11.83 18.13
N ALA A 199 -12.03 11.70 17.32
CA ALA A 199 -13.36 11.33 17.79
C ALA A 199 -13.38 9.95 18.48
N ALA A 200 -12.65 8.97 17.93
CA ALA A 200 -12.51 7.64 18.52
C ALA A 200 -11.80 7.69 19.88
N LYS A 201 -10.71 8.45 20.01
CA LYS A 201 -10.01 8.65 21.29
C LYS A 201 -10.92 9.29 22.33
N SER A 202 -11.67 10.33 21.95
CA SER A 202 -12.63 10.99 22.84
C SER A 202 -13.80 10.07 23.24
N ALA A 203 -14.28 9.21 22.33
CA ALA A 203 -15.30 8.20 22.65
C ALA A 203 -14.77 7.14 23.63
N ALA A 204 -13.58 6.61 23.39
CA ALA A 204 -12.93 5.63 24.27
C ALA A 204 -12.70 6.21 25.68
N ALA A 205 -12.25 7.46 25.79
CA ALA A 205 -12.08 8.13 27.09
C ALA A 205 -13.40 8.27 27.86
N ARG A 206 -14.50 8.60 27.17
CA ARG A 206 -15.84 8.68 27.78
C ARG A 206 -16.34 7.31 28.25
N LEU A 207 -16.13 6.26 27.46
CA LEU A 207 -16.48 4.89 27.85
C LEU A 207 -15.67 4.42 29.07
N ALA A 208 -14.36 4.67 29.09
CA ALA A 208 -13.51 4.34 30.23
C ALA A 208 -13.94 5.07 31.51
N ARG A 209 -14.33 6.35 31.40
CA ARG A 209 -14.87 7.11 32.54
C ARG A 209 -16.18 6.50 33.04
N ARG A 210 -17.12 6.15 32.15
CA ARG A 210 -18.39 5.50 32.53
C ARG A 210 -18.15 4.17 33.22
N ALA A 211 -17.23 3.34 32.70
CA ALA A 211 -16.88 2.06 33.31
C ALA A 211 -16.31 2.23 34.72
N ARG A 212 -15.44 3.23 34.95
CA ARG A 212 -14.91 3.54 36.30
C ARG A 212 -15.99 3.96 37.28
N ILE A 213 -16.94 4.79 36.86
CA ILE A 213 -18.06 5.22 37.71
C ILE A 213 -18.95 4.03 38.05
N ALA A 214 -19.30 3.20 37.06
CA ALA A 214 -20.11 2.00 37.28
C ALA A 214 -19.42 1.01 38.23
N ALA A 215 -18.11 0.81 38.08
CA ALA A 215 -17.33 -0.04 38.99
C ALA A 215 -17.32 0.51 40.42
N ALA A 216 -17.12 1.83 40.59
CA ALA A 216 -17.17 2.47 41.91
C ALA A 216 -18.55 2.34 42.56
N GLN A 217 -19.62 2.51 41.78
CA GLN A 217 -21.00 2.32 42.26
C GLN A 217 -21.27 0.87 42.65
N ALA A 218 -20.82 -0.10 41.84
CA ALA A 218 -20.95 -1.52 42.16
C ALA A 218 -20.18 -1.89 43.44
N SER A 219 -18.96 -1.38 43.62
CA SER A 219 -18.19 -1.57 44.86
C SER A 219 -18.84 -0.93 46.08
N ALA A 220 -19.45 0.26 45.92
CA ALA A 220 -20.18 0.91 46.99
C ALA A 220 -21.45 0.13 47.37
N ALA A 221 -22.21 -0.34 46.38
CA ALA A 221 -23.38 -1.18 46.60
C ALA A 221 -23.03 -2.50 47.32
N ALA A 222 -21.94 -3.17 46.91
CA ALA A 222 -21.48 -4.39 47.56
C ALA A 222 -21.09 -4.18 49.04
N LYS A 223 -20.55 -3.01 49.39
CA LYS A 223 -20.25 -2.64 50.79
C LYS A 223 -21.49 -2.29 51.61
N ALA A 224 -22.59 -1.90 50.96
CA ALA A 224 -23.83 -1.49 51.61
C ALA A 224 -24.80 -2.65 51.87
N VAL A 225 -24.55 -3.86 51.34
CA VAL A 225 -25.33 -5.05 51.66
C VAL A 225 -25.02 -5.45 53.12
N PRO A 226 -26.00 -5.40 54.04
CA PRO A 226 -25.77 -5.83 55.41
C PRO A 226 -25.46 -7.33 55.42
N ALA A 227 -24.42 -7.74 56.15
CA ALA A 227 -24.18 -9.13 56.46
C ALA A 227 -25.39 -9.66 57.24
N ILE A 228 -26.27 -10.41 56.58
CA ILE A 228 -27.28 -11.21 57.26
C ILE A 228 -26.49 -12.22 58.09
N ALA A 229 -26.39 -11.96 59.39
CA ALA A 229 -25.72 -12.84 60.32
C ALA A 229 -26.41 -14.20 60.26
N PRO A 230 -25.67 -15.31 60.07
CA PRO A 230 -26.28 -16.63 60.16
C PRO A 230 -26.85 -16.80 61.57
N GLU A 231 -28.15 -17.04 61.62
CA GLU A 231 -28.91 -17.29 62.84
C GLU A 231 -28.22 -18.41 63.64
N ARG A 232 -27.72 -18.08 64.85
CA ARG A 232 -27.06 -19.07 65.70
C ARG A 232 -28.09 -20.10 66.13
N ARG A 233 -27.95 -21.33 65.62
CA ARG A 233 -28.70 -22.51 66.11
C ARG A 233 -28.55 -22.61 67.63
N PRO A 234 -29.64 -22.76 68.39
CA PRO A 234 -29.57 -22.98 69.83
C PRO A 234 -28.79 -24.27 70.12
N ALA A 235 -27.89 -24.22 71.11
CA ALA A 235 -27.14 -25.38 71.56
C ALA A 235 -28.08 -26.41 72.19
N GLU A 236 -28.10 -27.62 71.64
CA GLU A 236 -28.69 -28.79 72.29
C GLU A 236 -27.96 -29.03 73.61
N GLN A 237 -28.65 -28.80 74.73
CA GLN A 237 -28.24 -29.27 76.03
C GLN A 237 -28.22 -30.80 76.02
N ARG A 238 -27.03 -31.39 75.98
CA ARG A 238 -26.84 -32.80 76.34
C ARG A 238 -27.07 -32.94 77.84
N ALA A 239 -28.18 -33.58 78.20
CA ALA A 239 -28.37 -34.13 79.53
C ALA A 239 -27.36 -35.26 79.76
N SER A 240 -26.57 -35.16 80.83
CA SER A 240 -25.77 -36.27 81.36
C SER A 240 -26.69 -37.27 82.07
N ALA A 241 -26.40 -38.55 81.86
CA ALA A 241 -26.89 -39.67 82.67
C ALA A 241 -26.18 -39.73 84.02
#